data_AF-A0A7S4DP84-F1
#
_entry.id   AF-A0A7S4DP84-F1
#
_cell.length_a   1.000
_cell.length_b   1.000
_cell.length_c   1.000
_cell.angle_alpha   90.00
_cell.angle_beta   90.00
_cell.angle_gamma   90.00
#
_symmetry.space_group_name_H-M   'P 1'
#
loop_
_entity.id
_entity.type
_entity.pdbx_description
1 polymer ?
#
loop_
_entity_poly.entity_id
_entity_poly.type
_entity_poly.pdbx_seq_one_letter_code
_entity_poly.pdbx_strand_id
1 'polypeptide(L)'
;GTQRHDTYPPPGVDQQTLHLPEYPAAPPPMIRRPRSSPLLAATALAGALALSLAALASTSARAAPDLALAAPRVRGATGIASPSAALGRVRGAWGQAGGRPSLRAAVRDGGKTADGIPVEDVEAVVVGSGVSGSSLAFHLDQSGVDVVCAEANSRVGGNLISRKNEEGFLWEEGPNTFQPTPQILRFAHDLGIADDLVLADPSLPRLVFWDDKLWPLPGSPQDAVFNFGLMSWPGKIRAGLGALGIPPFYQPPPQGKEESIQEFVTRHLGEETFYKVIDPFVSGVYAGDPQKLAIRAALKKIYALEQLSSNGGFVPGAAVRIQQKKEEEESPAFKAEWREGVEMMPPGGSLGSFKHGLVQMAEATEKALNKEDSQQKRLRTSWKLTDIKKEGDKYLAVFDTPEGARALRSDALAVTAPSHRATPFLQNIAPEAGELMKKIYYPPVASVTLAYPRSALREELPGVKETGRLQGFGHLIPRKSAAKSGVRTLGTIWSSSLFPYRSPDDYEMLLCYIGGSVCVCVCVC
;
A
#
# COMPACT_ATOMS: atom_id res chain seq x y z
N GLY A 1 -9.78 -31.47 62.69
CA GLY A 1 -11.07 -31.23 63.34
C GLY A 1 -11.64 -29.94 62.79
N THR A 2 -12.73 -30.00 62.02
CA THR A 2 -14.13 -29.79 62.47
C THR A 2 -14.43 -28.32 62.74
N GLN A 3 -15.05 -27.55 61.84
CA GLN A 3 -16.44 -27.54 61.31
C GLN A 3 -17.27 -26.41 61.94
N ARG A 4 -17.96 -25.64 61.07
CA ARG A 4 -19.34 -25.05 61.16
C ARG A 4 -19.38 -23.92 60.11
N HIS A 5 -19.94 -24.08 58.91
CA HIS A 5 -21.36 -24.26 58.51
C HIS A 5 -22.33 -23.29 59.19
N ASP A 6 -22.87 -22.36 58.39
CA ASP A 6 -24.27 -21.96 58.44
C ASP A 6 -24.78 -21.68 57.01
N THR A 7 -25.95 -22.25 56.74
CA THR A 7 -26.72 -22.30 55.48
C THR A 7 -28.14 -21.85 55.80
N TYR A 8 -28.80 -21.08 54.92
CA TYR A 8 -30.27 -20.91 54.89
C TYR A 8 -30.71 -20.43 53.47
N PRO A 9 -31.99 -20.57 53.06
CA PRO A 9 -32.42 -21.42 51.94
C PRO A 9 -33.14 -20.62 50.82
N PRO A 10 -33.61 -21.25 49.72
CA PRO A 10 -34.40 -20.58 48.68
C PRO A 10 -35.91 -20.73 48.91
N PRO A 11 -36.73 -19.74 48.51
CA PRO A 11 -38.09 -19.97 48.02
C PRO A 11 -38.09 -19.79 46.49
N GLY A 12 -38.71 -20.63 45.69
CA GLY A 12 -40.11 -21.02 45.75
C GLY A 12 -40.79 -20.41 44.52
N VAL A 13 -41.02 -21.25 43.51
CA VAL A 13 -41.67 -20.93 42.24
C VAL A 13 -43.14 -20.62 42.48
N ASP A 14 -43.65 -19.51 41.94
CA ASP A 14 -45.08 -19.27 41.77
C ASP A 14 -45.35 -18.89 40.30
N GLN A 15 -46.14 -19.73 39.64
CA GLN A 15 -46.64 -19.52 38.28
C GLN A 15 -47.82 -18.55 38.35
N GLN A 16 -47.64 -17.33 37.84
CA GLN A 16 -48.76 -16.47 37.46
C GLN A 16 -48.61 -16.01 36.01
N THR A 17 -49.51 -16.53 35.19
CA THR A 17 -49.82 -16.16 33.82
C THR A 17 -50.23 -14.68 33.79
N LEU A 18 -49.41 -13.83 33.17
CA LEU A 18 -49.78 -12.44 32.88
C LEU A 18 -49.76 -12.20 31.37
N HIS A 19 -50.98 -12.04 30.85
CA HIS A 19 -51.29 -11.60 29.50
C HIS A 19 -50.59 -10.28 29.17
N LEU A 20 -49.81 -10.25 28.09
CA LEU A 20 -49.34 -9.01 27.48
C LEU A 20 -50.48 -8.38 26.66
N PRO A 21 -50.80 -7.08 26.86
CA PRO A 21 -51.76 -6.40 26.01
C PRO A 21 -51.14 -6.05 24.65
N GLU A 22 -51.85 -6.42 23.57
CA GLU A 22 -51.57 -5.97 22.21
C GLU A 22 -51.76 -4.46 22.10
N TYR A 23 -50.71 -3.74 21.72
CA TYR A 23 -50.80 -2.32 21.37
C TYR A 23 -51.11 -2.16 19.88
N PRO A 24 -52.10 -1.33 19.49
CA PRO A 24 -52.41 -1.09 18.09
C PRO A 24 -51.31 -0.28 17.41
N ALA A 25 -50.94 -0.70 16.20
CA ALA A 25 -49.95 -0.04 15.36
C ALA A 25 -50.34 1.42 15.04
N ALA A 26 -49.48 2.36 15.42
CA ALA A 26 -49.59 3.76 15.00
C ALA A 26 -49.20 3.91 13.52
N PRO A 27 -49.92 4.72 12.72
CA PRO A 27 -49.57 4.95 11.33
C PRO A 27 -48.25 5.76 11.22
N PRO A 28 -47.45 5.55 10.16
CA PRO A 28 -46.16 6.19 10.03
C PRO A 28 -46.31 7.71 9.87
N PRO A 29 -45.42 8.53 10.46
CA PRO A 29 -45.44 9.97 10.27
C PRO A 29 -45.09 10.32 8.82
N MET A 30 -45.92 11.16 8.19
CA MET A 30 -45.60 11.81 6.92
C MET A 30 -44.36 12.70 7.09
N ILE A 31 -43.19 12.19 6.70
CA ILE A 31 -41.97 12.98 6.56
C ILE A 31 -42.17 13.94 5.37
N ARG A 32 -42.47 15.20 5.66
CA ARG A 32 -42.32 16.29 4.68
C ARG A 32 -40.84 16.38 4.30
N ARG A 33 -40.51 16.05 3.04
CA ARG A 33 -39.18 16.29 2.47
C ARG A 33 -38.82 17.78 2.63
N PRO A 34 -37.71 18.16 3.28
CA PRO A 34 -37.21 19.51 3.15
C PRO A 34 -36.74 19.69 1.71
N ARG A 35 -37.14 20.79 1.06
CA ARG A 35 -36.57 21.21 -0.21
C ARG A 35 -35.10 21.55 0.03
N SER A 36 -34.20 20.62 -0.24
CA SER A 36 -32.76 20.87 -0.28
C SER A 36 -32.46 21.77 -1.47
N SER A 37 -31.82 22.91 -1.24
CA SER A 37 -31.33 23.75 -2.35
C SER A 37 -30.22 23.00 -3.11
N PRO A 38 -30.13 23.13 -4.44
CA PRO A 38 -29.09 22.47 -5.24
C PRO A 38 -27.66 22.91 -4.87
N LEU A 39 -27.49 24.04 -4.18
CA LEU A 39 -26.20 24.54 -3.68
C LEU A 39 -25.66 23.75 -2.46
N LEU A 40 -26.54 23.21 -1.60
CA LEU A 40 -26.15 22.39 -0.45
C LEU A 40 -25.77 20.95 -0.86
N ALA A 41 -26.35 20.44 -1.95
CA ALA A 41 -25.97 19.14 -2.52
C ALA A 41 -24.60 19.20 -3.25
N ALA A 42 -24.31 20.33 -3.93
CA ALA A 42 -23.02 20.55 -4.61
C ALA A 42 -21.84 20.72 -3.63
N THR A 43 -22.07 21.31 -2.46
CA THR A 43 -21.05 21.48 -1.41
C THR A 43 -20.77 20.18 -0.65
N ALA A 44 -21.80 19.36 -0.39
CA ALA A 44 -21.65 18.05 0.23
C ALA A 44 -20.84 17.07 -0.63
N LEU A 45 -20.99 17.08 -1.96
CA LEU A 45 -20.26 16.16 -2.86
C LEU A 45 -18.78 16.51 -3.05
N ALA A 46 -18.36 17.69 -2.65
CA ALA A 46 -17.09 18.24 -3.10
C ALA A 46 -16.04 18.34 -1.96
N GLY A 47 -16.48 18.44 -0.70
CA GLY A 47 -15.68 18.09 0.47
C GLY A 47 -15.41 16.57 0.58
N ALA A 48 -16.34 15.74 0.10
CA ALA A 48 -16.20 14.28 -0.07
C ALA A 48 -14.90 13.89 -0.75
N LEU A 49 -14.62 14.60 -1.84
CA LEU A 49 -13.72 14.12 -2.87
C LEU A 49 -12.30 14.59 -2.62
N ALA A 50 -12.09 15.75 -2.00
CA ALA A 50 -10.79 16.19 -1.49
C ALA A 50 -10.21 15.21 -0.43
N LEU A 51 -11.08 14.49 0.28
CA LEU A 51 -10.68 13.47 1.26
C LEU A 51 -10.74 12.04 0.73
N SER A 52 -11.66 11.77 -0.20
CA SER A 52 -11.55 10.58 -1.04
C SER A 52 -10.28 10.63 -1.86
N LEU A 53 -9.71 11.80 -2.18
CA LEU A 53 -8.40 11.98 -2.82
C LEU A 53 -7.25 11.51 -1.92
N ALA A 54 -7.28 11.81 -0.62
CA ALA A 54 -6.31 11.29 0.36
C ALA A 54 -6.50 9.77 0.59
N ALA A 55 -7.74 9.29 0.62
CA ALA A 55 -8.04 7.86 0.70
C ALA A 55 -7.69 7.09 -0.62
N LEU A 56 -8.02 7.64 -1.79
CA LEU A 56 -7.69 7.09 -3.12
C LEU A 56 -6.18 7.12 -3.38
N ALA A 57 -5.48 8.15 -2.89
CA ALA A 57 -4.02 8.20 -2.91
C ALA A 57 -3.40 7.10 -2.05
N SER A 58 -4.00 6.75 -0.91
CA SER A 58 -3.61 5.57 -0.11
C SER A 58 -3.92 4.23 -0.79
N THR A 59 -4.85 4.19 -1.77
CA THR A 59 -5.12 3.00 -2.60
C THR A 59 -4.24 2.89 -3.86
N SER A 60 -3.28 3.78 -4.09
CA SER A 60 -2.59 3.92 -5.39
C SER A 60 -1.68 2.75 -5.81
N ALA A 61 -1.45 1.74 -4.96
CA ALA A 61 -0.68 0.53 -5.28
C ALA A 61 -1.52 -0.59 -5.94
N ARG A 62 -2.16 -0.32 -7.09
CA ARG A 62 -2.76 -1.39 -7.92
C ARG A 62 -2.23 -1.24 -9.35
N ALA A 63 -1.43 -2.20 -9.80
CA ALA A 63 -1.17 -2.41 -11.22
C ALA A 63 -2.36 -3.18 -11.82
N ALA A 64 -2.98 -2.62 -12.83
CA ALA A 64 -3.90 -3.30 -13.74
C ALA A 64 -3.50 -2.86 -15.17
N PRO A 65 -3.69 -3.72 -16.18
CA PRO A 65 -2.92 -3.69 -17.42
C PRO A 65 -3.21 -2.44 -18.26
N ASP A 66 -2.21 -2.05 -19.05
CA ASP A 66 -2.24 -0.89 -19.94
C ASP A 66 -3.50 -0.85 -20.81
N LEU A 67 -4.38 0.11 -20.53
CA LEU A 67 -5.33 0.60 -21.52
C LEU A 67 -4.57 1.53 -22.47
N ALA A 68 -4.09 0.95 -23.57
CA ALA A 68 -3.53 1.69 -24.69
C ALA A 68 -4.54 2.75 -25.17
N LEU A 69 -4.27 4.02 -24.88
CA LEU A 69 -4.93 5.15 -25.52
C LEU A 69 -4.52 5.16 -27.00
N ALA A 70 -5.48 4.92 -27.88
CA ALA A 70 -5.30 4.98 -29.32
C ALA A 70 -4.79 6.36 -29.76
N ALA A 71 -3.58 6.39 -30.34
CA ALA A 71 -3.04 7.57 -31.00
C ALA A 71 -3.86 7.91 -32.27
N PRO A 72 -3.96 9.19 -32.66
CA PRO A 72 -4.73 9.59 -33.84
C PRO A 72 -4.06 9.08 -35.12
N ARG A 73 -4.86 8.46 -35.99
CA ARG A 73 -4.46 7.97 -37.31
C ARG A 73 -4.00 9.13 -38.21
N VAL A 74 -2.72 9.15 -38.54
CA VAL A 74 -2.20 9.89 -39.69
C VAL A 74 -2.42 9.02 -40.94
N ARG A 75 -3.15 9.56 -41.92
CA ARG A 75 -3.35 8.96 -43.24
C ARG A 75 -2.09 9.12 -44.08
N GLY A 76 -1.56 8.02 -44.60
CA GLY A 76 -0.55 7.99 -45.65
C GLY A 76 -0.33 6.56 -46.14
N ALA A 77 -0.67 6.30 -47.41
CA ALA A 77 -0.53 5.04 -48.14
C ALA A 77 0.96 4.61 -48.24
N THR A 78 1.39 3.37 -48.51
CA THR A 78 0.91 2.28 -49.39
C THR A 78 1.56 0.95 -48.99
N GLY A 79 0.80 -0.16 -49.10
CA GLY A 79 1.24 -1.49 -49.54
C GLY A 79 2.16 -2.36 -48.65
N ILE A 80 1.64 -3.49 -48.16
CA ILE A 80 1.95 -4.86 -48.64
C ILE A 80 1.45 -5.93 -47.61
N ALA A 81 0.62 -6.85 -48.13
CA ALA A 81 0.29 -8.22 -47.73
C ALA A 81 0.13 -8.62 -46.23
N SER A 82 -1.10 -9.02 -45.87
CA SER A 82 -1.38 -9.93 -44.75
C SER A 82 -1.16 -11.39 -45.15
N PRO A 83 -0.74 -12.25 -44.19
CA PRO A 83 -1.38 -13.55 -44.04
C PRO A 83 -1.90 -13.73 -42.61
N SER A 84 -3.22 -13.85 -42.53
CA SER A 84 -3.93 -14.37 -41.37
C SER A 84 -3.99 -15.89 -41.50
N ALA A 85 -3.41 -16.64 -40.56
CA ALA A 85 -3.84 -17.96 -40.10
C ALA A 85 -2.69 -18.74 -39.43
N ALA A 86 -2.71 -18.82 -38.09
CA ALA A 86 -2.40 -20.01 -37.28
C ALA A 86 -2.20 -19.61 -35.81
N LEU A 87 -3.28 -19.23 -35.13
CA LEU A 87 -3.32 -19.23 -33.66
C LEU A 87 -4.21 -20.39 -33.23
N GLY A 88 -3.57 -21.51 -32.94
CA GLY A 88 -4.18 -22.64 -32.26
C GLY A 88 -4.67 -22.21 -30.89
N ARG A 89 -5.97 -22.38 -30.66
CA ARG A 89 -6.62 -22.18 -29.37
C ARG A 89 -6.07 -23.20 -28.37
N VAL A 90 -5.43 -22.73 -27.30
CA VAL A 90 -5.37 -23.51 -26.05
C VAL A 90 -6.40 -22.90 -25.11
N ARG A 91 -7.58 -23.52 -25.06
CA ARG A 91 -8.62 -23.26 -24.05
C ARG A 91 -8.31 -24.12 -22.82
N GLY A 92 -8.49 -23.52 -21.65
CA GLY A 92 -7.93 -23.96 -20.38
C GLY A 92 -8.58 -25.17 -19.70
N ALA A 93 -7.92 -25.55 -18.61
CA ALA A 93 -8.48 -26.29 -17.48
C ALA A 93 -7.57 -26.02 -16.27
N TRP A 94 -7.87 -24.97 -15.50
CA TRP A 94 -7.44 -24.90 -14.10
C TRP A 94 -8.40 -25.81 -13.32
N GLY A 95 -8.14 -27.11 -13.41
CA GLY A 95 -8.71 -28.12 -12.53
C GLY A 95 -7.73 -28.35 -11.39
N GLN A 96 -8.26 -28.59 -10.19
CA GLN A 96 -7.50 -28.90 -8.98
C GLN A 96 -6.24 -29.72 -9.30
N ALA A 97 -5.08 -29.16 -8.94
CA ALA A 97 -3.80 -29.85 -9.05
C ALA A 97 -3.72 -30.94 -7.98
N GLY A 98 -4.44 -32.03 -8.21
CA GLY A 98 -4.10 -33.34 -7.66
C GLY A 98 -2.71 -33.72 -8.15
N GLY A 99 -1.89 -34.19 -7.21
CA GLY A 99 -0.44 -34.30 -7.33
C GLY A 99 0.08 -34.93 -8.63
N ARG A 100 1.12 -34.27 -9.16
CA ARG A 100 2.26 -34.94 -9.78
C ARG A 100 3.52 -34.32 -9.20
N PRO A 101 4.44 -35.11 -8.62
CA PRO A 101 5.76 -34.60 -8.29
C PRO A 101 6.43 -34.29 -9.63
N SER A 102 6.58 -33.01 -9.98
CA SER A 102 7.60 -32.70 -10.98
C SER A 102 8.92 -33.13 -10.34
N LEU A 103 9.65 -34.02 -11.03
CA LEU A 103 11.06 -34.23 -10.77
C LEU A 103 11.73 -32.87 -11.01
N ARG A 104 11.76 -32.04 -9.95
CA ARG A 104 12.26 -30.67 -9.97
C ARG A 104 13.73 -30.76 -10.36
N ALA A 105 14.05 -30.24 -11.54
CA ALA A 105 15.40 -30.33 -12.09
C ALA A 105 16.38 -29.76 -11.07
N ALA A 106 17.36 -30.58 -10.69
CA ALA A 106 18.48 -30.12 -9.89
C ALA A 106 19.22 -29.03 -10.68
N VAL A 107 19.61 -27.96 -10.00
CA VAL A 107 20.55 -26.96 -10.51
C VAL A 107 21.72 -27.69 -11.14
N ARG A 108 22.05 -27.33 -12.39
CA ARG A 108 23.04 -28.06 -13.17
C ARG A 108 24.40 -27.38 -13.04
N ASP A 109 25.44 -28.17 -12.87
CA ASP A 109 26.83 -27.68 -12.93
C ASP A 109 27.10 -27.11 -14.34
N GLY A 110 27.25 -25.79 -14.42
CA GLY A 110 27.50 -25.03 -15.64
C GLY A 110 28.98 -24.91 -15.96
N GLY A 111 29.86 -25.54 -15.18
CA GLY A 111 31.31 -25.47 -15.32
C GLY A 111 31.91 -24.27 -14.60
N LYS A 112 32.84 -23.57 -15.26
CA LYS A 112 33.54 -22.40 -14.70
C LYS A 112 33.63 -21.27 -15.73
N THR A 113 33.64 -20.03 -15.27
CA THR A 113 33.99 -18.87 -16.11
C THR A 113 35.46 -18.93 -16.54
N ALA A 114 35.87 -18.06 -17.47
CA ALA A 114 37.27 -17.92 -17.87
C ALA A 114 38.20 -17.62 -16.68
N ASP A 115 37.70 -16.92 -15.67
CA ASP A 115 38.42 -16.58 -14.44
C ASP A 115 38.32 -17.68 -13.35
N GLY A 116 37.77 -18.85 -13.70
CA GLY A 116 37.67 -20.01 -12.81
C GLY A 116 36.52 -19.98 -11.80
N ILE A 117 35.57 -19.05 -11.92
CA ILE A 117 34.42 -18.92 -11.01
C ILE A 117 33.42 -20.06 -11.31
N PRO A 118 32.98 -20.86 -10.31
CA PRO A 118 31.97 -21.90 -10.51
C PRO A 118 30.64 -21.32 -11.02
N VAL A 119 30.06 -21.97 -12.03
CA VAL A 119 28.81 -21.56 -12.68
C VAL A 119 27.72 -22.59 -12.39
N GLU A 120 26.53 -22.11 -12.03
CA GLU A 120 25.31 -22.90 -11.94
C GLU A 120 24.32 -22.47 -13.04
N ASP A 121 23.76 -23.43 -13.76
CA ASP A 121 22.72 -23.20 -14.77
C ASP A 121 21.32 -23.30 -14.15
N VAL A 122 20.52 -22.25 -14.36
CA VAL A 122 19.13 -22.15 -13.92
C VAL A 122 18.27 -21.49 -15.01
N GLU A 123 16.94 -21.63 -14.97
CA GLU A 123 16.07 -20.98 -15.97
C GLU A 123 15.94 -19.48 -15.72
N ALA A 124 15.82 -19.07 -14.45
CA ALA A 124 15.65 -17.67 -14.08
C ALA A 124 16.48 -17.28 -12.83
N VAL A 125 16.99 -16.04 -12.84
CA VAL A 125 17.63 -15.43 -11.67
C VAL A 125 16.85 -14.17 -11.27
N VAL A 126 16.56 -14.04 -9.98
CA VAL A 126 15.97 -12.84 -9.37
C VAL A 126 16.99 -12.23 -8.42
N VAL A 127 17.38 -10.97 -8.65
CA VAL A 127 18.31 -10.23 -7.78
C VAL A 127 17.52 -9.32 -6.85
N GLY A 128 17.67 -9.54 -5.55
CA GLY A 128 16.96 -8.88 -4.45
C GLY A 128 15.76 -9.70 -3.97
N SER A 129 15.63 -9.85 -2.65
CA SER A 129 14.53 -10.58 -1.97
C SER A 129 13.58 -9.65 -1.20
N GLY A 130 13.49 -8.38 -1.62
CA GLY A 130 12.39 -7.52 -1.21
C GLY A 130 11.04 -8.10 -1.62
N VAL A 131 9.92 -7.47 -1.20
CA VAL A 131 8.57 -7.95 -1.55
C VAL A 131 8.38 -8.21 -3.05
N SER A 132 8.98 -7.39 -3.91
CA SER A 132 8.92 -7.56 -5.37
C SER A 132 9.65 -8.82 -5.85
N GLY A 133 10.89 -9.05 -5.39
CA GLY A 133 11.71 -10.18 -5.83
C GLY A 133 11.27 -11.51 -5.21
N SER A 134 10.93 -11.50 -3.92
CA SER A 134 10.41 -12.68 -3.22
C SER A 134 9.08 -13.15 -3.83
N SER A 135 8.12 -12.24 -4.05
CA SER A 135 6.85 -12.61 -4.70
C SER A 135 7.05 -13.10 -6.13
N LEU A 136 7.93 -12.47 -6.93
CA LEU A 136 8.25 -12.95 -8.27
C LEU A 136 8.86 -14.37 -8.25
N ALA A 137 9.87 -14.59 -7.40
CA ALA A 137 10.52 -15.89 -7.28
C ALA A 137 9.54 -16.99 -6.83
N PHE A 138 8.65 -16.68 -5.89
CA PHE A 138 7.60 -17.60 -5.46
C PHE A 138 6.68 -18.02 -6.61
N HIS A 139 6.15 -17.06 -7.37
CA HIS A 139 5.22 -17.38 -8.48
C HIS A 139 5.92 -18.10 -9.64
N LEU A 140 7.21 -17.82 -9.88
CA LEU A 140 8.02 -18.57 -10.84
C LEU A 140 8.20 -20.03 -10.37
N ASP A 141 8.54 -20.27 -9.10
CA ASP A 141 8.65 -21.63 -8.55
C ASP A 141 7.33 -22.41 -8.62
N GLN A 142 6.21 -21.76 -8.28
CA GLN A 142 4.88 -22.35 -8.38
C GLN A 142 4.50 -22.70 -9.83
N SER A 143 5.03 -21.96 -10.80
CA SER A 143 4.86 -22.24 -12.23
C SER A 143 5.80 -23.32 -12.76
N GLY A 144 6.65 -23.89 -11.90
CA GLY A 144 7.60 -24.95 -12.25
C GLY A 144 8.93 -24.45 -12.83
N VAL A 145 9.18 -23.13 -12.82
CA VAL A 145 10.45 -22.55 -13.30
C VAL A 145 11.56 -22.81 -12.29
N ASP A 146 12.73 -23.22 -12.78
CA ASP A 146 13.94 -23.31 -11.97
C ASP A 146 14.52 -21.92 -11.72
N VAL A 147 14.16 -21.35 -10.57
CA VAL A 147 14.48 -19.98 -10.19
C VAL A 147 15.39 -19.92 -8.97
N VAL A 148 16.41 -19.07 -9.03
CA VAL A 148 17.22 -18.69 -7.88
C VAL A 148 17.00 -17.21 -7.57
N CYS A 149 16.67 -16.91 -6.32
CA CYS A 149 16.57 -15.55 -5.79
C CYS A 149 17.79 -15.26 -4.92
N ALA A 150 18.62 -14.29 -5.33
CA ALA A 150 19.84 -13.90 -4.64
C ALA A 150 19.63 -12.59 -3.88
N GLU A 151 19.90 -12.59 -2.58
CA GLU A 151 19.79 -11.44 -1.68
C GLU A 151 21.16 -11.06 -1.13
N ALA A 152 21.52 -9.79 -1.22
CA ALA A 152 22.81 -9.30 -0.76
C ALA A 152 22.93 -9.27 0.77
N ASN A 153 21.84 -9.01 1.50
CA ASN A 153 21.83 -9.00 2.95
C ASN A 153 21.79 -10.43 3.53
N SER A 154 22.13 -10.57 4.82
CA SER A 154 22.00 -11.82 5.57
C SER A 154 20.55 -12.20 5.93
N ARG A 155 19.56 -11.44 5.46
CA ARG A 155 18.14 -11.62 5.75
C ARG A 155 17.30 -11.27 4.52
N VAL A 156 16.09 -11.83 4.44
CA VAL A 156 15.10 -11.50 3.42
C VAL A 156 14.26 -10.27 3.76
N GLY A 157 13.41 -9.84 2.82
CA GLY A 157 12.36 -8.84 3.05
C GLY A 157 12.69 -7.44 2.54
N GLY A 158 13.97 -7.13 2.29
CA GLY A 158 14.40 -5.82 1.82
C GLY A 158 13.98 -4.72 2.81
N ASN A 159 13.03 -3.87 2.39
CA ASN A 159 12.47 -2.82 3.25
C ASN A 159 11.47 -3.35 4.29
N LEU A 160 10.95 -4.58 4.14
CA LEU A 160 10.12 -5.22 5.19
C LEU A 160 11.04 -5.64 6.34
N ILE A 161 11.08 -4.82 7.37
CA ILE A 161 11.98 -5.01 8.50
C ILE A 161 11.17 -4.88 9.78
N SER A 162 10.84 -6.01 10.37
CA SER A 162 10.20 -6.08 11.68
C SER A 162 11.22 -6.54 12.74
N ARG A 163 11.07 -6.03 13.96
CA ARG A 163 11.93 -6.36 15.10
C ARG A 163 11.07 -6.63 16.31
N LYS A 164 11.52 -7.53 17.17
CA LYS A 164 10.92 -7.79 18.47
C LYS A 164 11.97 -7.87 19.55
N ASN A 165 11.61 -7.55 20.79
CA ASN A 165 12.44 -7.76 21.96
C ASN A 165 11.77 -8.72 22.96
N GLU A 166 12.51 -9.10 24.00
CA GLU A 166 12.03 -10.01 25.05
C GLU A 166 10.92 -9.41 25.92
N GLU A 167 10.83 -8.08 25.96
CA GLU A 167 9.81 -7.33 26.70
C GLU A 167 8.45 -7.30 25.99
N GLY A 168 8.33 -7.87 24.79
CA GLY A 168 7.06 -7.97 24.06
C GLY A 168 6.76 -6.79 23.13
N PHE A 169 7.74 -5.93 22.82
CA PHE A 169 7.59 -4.91 21.78
C PHE A 169 7.88 -5.48 20.40
N LEU A 170 7.10 -5.06 19.40
CA LEU A 170 7.24 -5.45 18.00
C LEU A 170 7.06 -4.23 17.09
N TRP A 171 8.14 -3.76 16.48
CA TRP A 171 8.15 -2.54 15.66
C TRP A 171 8.62 -2.79 14.23
N GLU A 172 8.31 -1.82 13.37
CA GLU A 172 8.63 -1.84 11.94
C GLU A 172 9.66 -0.74 11.65
N GLU A 173 10.79 -1.09 11.05
CA GLU A 173 11.84 -0.13 10.65
C GLU A 173 11.59 0.42 9.22
N GLY A 174 10.72 -0.22 8.44
CA GLY A 174 10.35 0.18 7.07
C GLY A 174 8.86 0.52 6.92
N PRO A 175 8.11 -0.17 6.05
CA PRO A 175 6.66 0.01 5.96
C PRO A 175 6.00 -0.54 7.22
N ASN A 176 4.94 0.13 7.68
CA ASN A 176 4.19 -0.28 8.87
C ASN A 176 2.91 -1.05 8.53
N THR A 177 2.29 -0.73 7.39
CA THR A 177 1.01 -1.29 6.94
C THR A 177 1.01 -1.52 5.44
N PHE A 178 0.07 -2.34 4.97
CA PHE A 178 -0.32 -2.42 3.56
C PHE A 178 -1.83 -2.23 3.40
N GLN A 179 -2.25 -1.77 2.22
CA GLN A 179 -3.67 -1.83 1.86
C GLN A 179 -3.97 -3.25 1.36
N PRO A 180 -4.90 -4.01 1.99
CA PRO A 180 -5.27 -5.33 1.49
C PRO A 180 -5.78 -5.26 0.06
N THR A 181 -5.18 -6.07 -0.80
CA THR A 181 -5.62 -6.31 -2.17
C THR A 181 -5.80 -7.81 -2.37
N PRO A 182 -6.59 -8.23 -3.36
CA PRO A 182 -6.79 -9.66 -3.63
C PRO A 182 -5.48 -10.39 -3.87
N GLN A 183 -4.54 -9.74 -4.58
CA GLN A 183 -3.22 -10.27 -4.86
C GLN A 183 -2.41 -10.50 -3.58
N ILE A 184 -2.43 -9.53 -2.64
CA ILE A 184 -1.71 -9.67 -1.36
C ILE A 184 -2.38 -10.73 -0.46
N LEU A 185 -3.72 -10.75 -0.41
CA LEU A 185 -4.47 -11.72 0.40
C LEU A 185 -4.30 -13.15 -0.12
N ARG A 186 -4.36 -13.35 -1.45
CA ARG A 186 -4.07 -14.63 -2.09
C ARG A 186 -2.62 -15.05 -1.84
N PHE A 187 -1.67 -14.13 -1.96
CA PHE A 187 -0.27 -14.44 -1.65
C PHE A 187 -0.07 -14.85 -0.19
N ALA A 188 -0.71 -14.16 0.77
CA ALA A 188 -0.70 -14.55 2.18
C ALA A 188 -1.33 -15.94 2.41
N HIS A 189 -2.42 -16.24 1.71
CA HIS A 189 -3.06 -17.56 1.73
C HIS A 189 -2.13 -18.65 1.16
N ASP A 190 -1.53 -18.43 0.00
CA ASP A 190 -0.64 -19.39 -0.67
C ASP A 190 0.65 -19.65 0.12
N LEU A 191 1.07 -18.67 0.92
CA LEU A 191 2.18 -18.79 1.89
C LEU A 191 1.77 -19.44 3.22
N GLY A 192 0.47 -19.67 3.46
CA GLY A 192 -0.03 -20.25 4.70
C GLY A 192 0.01 -19.30 5.91
N ILE A 193 0.00 -17.97 5.67
CA ILE A 193 0.05 -16.94 6.73
C ILE A 193 -1.23 -16.09 6.79
N ALA A 194 -2.30 -16.51 6.12
CA ALA A 194 -3.57 -15.78 6.11
C ALA A 194 -4.17 -15.62 7.52
N ASP A 195 -4.04 -16.64 8.38
CA ASP A 195 -4.56 -16.62 9.76
C ASP A 195 -3.81 -15.66 10.68
N ASP A 196 -2.64 -15.17 10.25
CA ASP A 196 -1.84 -14.17 10.95
C ASP A 196 -2.12 -12.75 10.47
N LEU A 197 -3.01 -12.57 9.48
CA LEU A 197 -3.45 -11.26 9.03
C LEU A 197 -4.15 -10.51 10.18
N VAL A 198 -3.70 -9.29 10.41
CA VAL A 198 -4.30 -8.36 11.38
C VAL A 198 -4.75 -7.11 10.63
N LEU A 199 -6.01 -6.73 10.84
CA LEU A 199 -6.61 -5.55 10.22
C LEU A 199 -6.79 -4.45 11.26
N ALA A 200 -6.35 -3.24 10.92
CA ALA A 200 -6.64 -2.05 11.69
C ALA A 200 -8.11 -1.65 11.53
N ASP A 201 -8.70 -1.10 12.59
CA ASP A 201 -10.05 -0.55 12.53
C ASP A 201 -10.10 0.64 11.55
N PRO A 202 -10.89 0.55 10.46
CA PRO A 202 -10.98 1.61 9.45
C PRO A 202 -11.60 2.91 9.98
N SER A 203 -12.29 2.86 11.13
CA SER A 203 -12.90 4.03 11.78
C SER A 203 -11.90 4.90 12.54
N LEU A 204 -10.67 4.41 12.76
CA LEU A 204 -9.65 5.17 13.49
C LEU A 204 -9.34 6.50 12.80
N PRO A 205 -9.42 7.63 13.52
CA PRO A 205 -9.21 8.94 12.93
C PRO A 205 -7.76 9.10 12.46
N ARG A 206 -7.60 9.70 11.28
CA ARG A 206 -6.30 10.18 10.79
C ARG A 206 -6.21 11.66 11.13
N LEU A 207 -5.12 12.10 11.74
CA LEU A 207 -5.00 13.45 12.27
C LEU A 207 -3.97 14.27 11.47
N VAL A 208 -4.13 15.58 11.48
CA VAL A 208 -3.14 16.54 10.98
C VAL A 208 -2.75 17.48 12.10
N PHE A 209 -1.46 17.64 12.31
CA PHE A 209 -0.94 18.63 13.25
C PHE A 209 -0.92 20.01 12.60
N TRP A 210 -1.69 20.95 13.15
CA TRP A 210 -1.77 22.31 12.63
C TRP A 210 -1.91 23.33 13.76
N ASP A 211 -1.01 24.32 13.80
CA ASP A 211 -0.93 25.39 14.80
C ASP A 211 -1.06 24.82 16.24
N ASP A 212 -0.13 23.91 16.59
CA ASP A 212 0.01 23.23 17.90
C ASP A 212 -1.18 22.37 18.36
N LYS A 213 -2.05 21.97 17.41
CA LYS A 213 -3.21 21.12 17.68
C LYS A 213 -3.32 19.98 16.68
N LEU A 214 -3.83 18.83 17.12
CA LEU A 214 -4.19 17.72 16.25
C LEU A 214 -5.65 17.86 15.79
N TRP A 215 -5.84 17.87 14.48
CA TRP A 215 -7.15 17.99 13.83
C TRP A 215 -7.51 16.68 13.15
N PRO A 216 -8.68 16.07 13.44
CA PRO A 216 -9.12 14.90 12.71
C PRO A 216 -9.43 15.28 11.26
N LEU A 217 -8.91 14.50 10.32
CA LEU A 217 -9.35 14.53 8.95
C LEU A 217 -10.77 13.95 8.89
N PRO A 218 -11.69 14.57 8.16
CA PRO A 218 -13.07 14.15 8.15
C PRO A 218 -13.24 12.76 7.51
N GLY A 219 -14.01 11.90 8.17
CA GLY A 219 -14.24 10.53 7.69
C GLY A 219 -15.28 10.44 6.57
N SER A 220 -16.05 11.51 6.36
CA SER A 220 -17.13 11.55 5.36
C SER A 220 -17.29 12.94 4.74
N PRO A 221 -18.05 13.04 3.63
CA PRO A 221 -18.31 14.33 3.00
C PRO A 221 -19.08 15.30 3.87
N GLN A 222 -20.08 14.80 4.61
CA GLN A 222 -20.87 15.59 5.52
C GLN A 222 -19.97 16.12 6.65
N ASP A 223 -19.10 15.26 7.17
CA ASP A 223 -18.12 15.60 8.20
C ASP A 223 -17.14 16.69 7.70
N ALA A 224 -16.71 16.62 6.44
CA ALA A 224 -15.84 17.61 5.81
C ALA A 224 -16.48 19.01 5.70
N VAL A 225 -17.81 19.06 5.48
CA VAL A 225 -18.54 20.32 5.41
C VAL A 225 -18.80 20.88 6.81
N PHE A 226 -19.36 20.07 7.70
CA PHE A 226 -19.93 20.55 8.96
C PHE A 226 -18.95 20.55 10.14
N ASN A 227 -18.04 19.57 10.23
CA ASN A 227 -17.24 19.33 11.42
C ASN A 227 -15.73 19.57 11.21
N PHE A 228 -15.26 19.62 9.96
CA PHE A 228 -13.85 19.87 9.69
C PHE A 228 -13.50 21.35 9.89
N GLY A 229 -13.07 21.70 11.12
CA GLY A 229 -12.77 23.07 11.54
C GLY A 229 -11.42 23.62 11.04
N LEU A 230 -10.57 22.79 10.44
CA LEU A 230 -9.25 23.21 9.96
C LEU A 230 -9.32 24.08 8.69
N MET A 231 -10.34 23.89 7.83
CA MET A 231 -10.56 24.71 6.63
C MET A 231 -11.59 25.81 6.86
N SER A 232 -11.29 26.99 6.31
CA SER A 232 -12.21 28.13 6.28
C SER A 232 -13.46 27.83 5.43
N TRP A 233 -14.58 28.50 5.74
CA TRP A 233 -15.79 28.41 4.92
C TRP A 233 -15.57 28.80 3.45
N PRO A 234 -14.87 29.92 3.12
CA PRO A 234 -14.49 30.23 1.75
C PRO A 234 -13.63 29.14 1.12
N GLY A 235 -12.68 28.57 1.86
CA GLY A 235 -11.84 27.46 1.40
C GLY A 235 -12.62 26.22 1.04
N LYS A 236 -13.61 25.83 1.87
CA LYS A 236 -14.52 24.70 1.61
C LYS A 236 -15.32 24.92 0.32
N ILE A 237 -15.87 26.12 0.12
CA ILE A 237 -16.64 26.47 -1.09
C ILE A 237 -15.72 26.43 -2.31
N ARG A 238 -14.53 27.05 -2.22
CA ARG A 238 -13.52 27.06 -3.29
C ARG A 238 -13.09 25.65 -3.68
N ALA A 239 -12.78 24.81 -2.69
CA ALA A 239 -12.42 23.42 -2.92
C ALA A 239 -13.57 22.67 -3.61
N GLY A 240 -14.80 22.95 -3.16
CA GLY A 240 -15.96 22.26 -3.65
C GLY A 240 -16.30 22.57 -5.11
N LEU A 241 -16.38 23.86 -5.44
CA LEU A 241 -16.68 24.31 -6.80
C LEU A 241 -15.60 23.88 -7.80
N GLY A 242 -14.33 23.89 -7.38
CA GLY A 242 -13.24 23.45 -8.23
C GLY A 242 -13.16 21.92 -8.40
N ALA A 243 -13.52 21.12 -7.38
CA ALA A 243 -13.65 19.67 -7.51
C ALA A 243 -14.77 19.26 -8.48
N LEU A 244 -15.80 20.10 -8.64
CA LEU A 244 -16.87 19.94 -9.63
C LEU A 244 -16.47 20.40 -11.05
N GLY A 245 -15.30 21.04 -11.21
CA GLY A 245 -14.85 21.58 -12.49
C GLY A 245 -15.58 22.88 -12.90
N ILE A 246 -16.04 23.69 -11.94
CA ILE A 246 -16.80 24.92 -12.22
C ILE A 246 -15.85 26.11 -12.40
N PRO A 247 -15.82 26.79 -13.57
CA PRO A 247 -15.07 28.03 -13.75
C PRO A 247 -15.65 29.19 -12.89
N PRO A 248 -14.83 30.13 -12.39
CA PRO A 248 -13.37 30.22 -12.48
C PRO A 248 -12.63 29.43 -11.38
N PHE A 249 -13.34 28.63 -10.58
CA PHE A 249 -12.77 27.87 -9.46
C PHE A 249 -11.98 26.63 -9.90
N TYR A 250 -12.12 26.24 -11.16
CA TYR A 250 -11.29 25.30 -11.90
C TYR A 250 -10.72 25.99 -13.15
N GLN A 251 -9.50 25.62 -13.52
CA GLN A 251 -8.86 26.02 -14.78
C GLN A 251 -8.44 24.76 -15.53
N PRO A 252 -8.44 24.75 -16.88
CA PRO A 252 -7.98 23.60 -17.65
C PRO A 252 -6.48 23.31 -17.44
N PRO A 253 -6.02 22.08 -17.67
CA PRO A 253 -4.61 21.73 -17.54
C PRO A 253 -3.75 22.52 -18.55
N PRO A 254 -2.53 22.94 -18.17
CA PRO A 254 -1.58 23.56 -19.09
C PRO A 254 -1.14 22.58 -20.17
N GLN A 255 -1.15 23.01 -21.44
CA GLN A 255 -0.76 22.14 -22.56
C GLN A 255 0.74 21.81 -22.51
N GLY A 256 1.06 20.53 -22.70
CA GLY A 256 2.45 20.06 -22.85
C GLY A 256 3.30 20.10 -21.58
N LYS A 257 2.71 20.37 -20.41
CA LYS A 257 3.42 20.44 -19.13
C LYS A 257 3.08 19.25 -18.24
N GLU A 258 4.10 18.64 -17.64
CA GLU A 258 3.91 17.70 -16.54
C GLU A 258 3.73 18.51 -15.24
N GLU A 259 2.49 18.56 -14.75
CA GLU A 259 2.15 19.31 -13.52
C GLU A 259 2.69 18.61 -12.27
N SER A 260 3.15 19.42 -11.31
CA SER A 260 3.40 18.93 -9.96
C SER A 260 2.11 18.66 -9.20
N ILE A 261 2.19 17.90 -8.09
CA ILE A 261 1.03 17.70 -7.20
C ILE A 261 0.51 19.06 -6.70
N GLN A 262 1.39 19.99 -6.34
CA GLN A 262 0.98 21.32 -5.87
C GLN A 262 0.18 22.08 -6.93
N GLU A 263 0.69 22.15 -8.16
CA GLU A 263 0.05 22.88 -9.26
C GLU A 263 -1.34 22.30 -9.54
N PHE A 264 -1.40 20.99 -9.71
CA PHE A 264 -2.64 20.27 -9.98
C PHE A 264 -3.68 20.46 -8.89
N VAL A 265 -3.30 20.30 -7.62
CA VAL A 265 -4.23 20.43 -6.49
C VAL A 265 -4.64 21.86 -6.26
N THR A 266 -3.74 22.82 -6.40
CA THR A 266 -4.08 24.25 -6.23
C THR A 266 -5.07 24.70 -7.29
N ARG A 267 -4.88 24.27 -8.55
CA ARG A 267 -5.79 24.53 -9.65
C ARG A 267 -7.20 23.98 -9.39
N HIS A 268 -7.31 22.76 -8.86
CA HIS A 268 -8.60 22.14 -8.58
C HIS A 268 -9.22 22.57 -7.25
N LEU A 269 -8.49 22.50 -6.15
CA LEU A 269 -9.05 22.58 -4.79
C LEU A 269 -8.63 23.84 -4.02
N GLY A 270 -7.73 24.65 -4.59
CA GLY A 270 -7.20 25.86 -3.98
C GLY A 270 -6.05 25.60 -3.00
N GLU A 271 -5.33 26.67 -2.67
CA GLU A 271 -4.12 26.60 -1.84
C GLU A 271 -4.40 26.12 -0.42
N GLU A 272 -5.54 26.51 0.18
CA GLU A 272 -5.86 26.11 1.55
C GLU A 272 -5.97 24.59 1.67
N THR A 273 -6.66 23.94 0.73
CA THR A 273 -6.75 22.48 0.65
C THR A 273 -5.38 21.84 0.43
N PHE A 274 -4.58 22.42 -0.45
CA PHE A 274 -3.22 21.94 -0.69
C PHE A 274 -2.40 21.95 0.61
N TYR A 275 -2.23 23.09 1.26
CA TYR A 275 -1.34 23.20 2.41
C TYR A 275 -1.84 22.50 3.68
N LYS A 276 -3.16 22.48 3.92
CA LYS A 276 -3.72 21.92 5.16
C LYS A 276 -4.07 20.44 5.07
N VAL A 277 -4.28 19.90 3.87
CA VAL A 277 -4.76 18.52 3.67
C VAL A 277 -3.81 17.70 2.80
N ILE A 278 -3.41 18.21 1.64
CA ILE A 278 -2.64 17.41 0.67
C ILE A 278 -1.13 17.41 0.94
N ASP A 279 -0.52 18.55 1.25
CA ASP A 279 0.90 18.65 1.65
C ASP A 279 1.25 17.70 2.82
N PRO A 280 0.49 17.64 3.93
CA PRO A 280 0.72 16.65 4.98
C PRO A 280 0.72 15.22 4.45
N PHE A 281 -0.23 14.90 3.57
CA PHE A 281 -0.35 13.56 2.99
C PHE A 281 0.85 13.21 2.10
N VAL A 282 1.24 14.10 1.18
CA VAL A 282 2.34 13.85 0.25
C VAL A 282 3.67 13.76 0.99
N SER A 283 3.92 14.69 1.91
CA SER A 283 5.13 14.68 2.74
C SER A 283 5.16 13.50 3.72
N GLY A 284 4.01 13.01 4.18
CA GLY A 284 3.91 11.85 5.04
C GLY A 284 4.08 10.51 4.33
N VAL A 285 3.46 10.33 3.16
CA VAL A 285 3.42 9.05 2.44
C VAL A 285 4.61 8.86 1.51
N TYR A 286 4.97 9.90 0.75
CA TYR A 286 6.08 9.83 -0.21
C TYR A 286 7.40 10.31 0.39
N ALA A 287 7.38 10.92 1.59
CA ALA A 287 8.50 11.67 2.14
C ALA A 287 9.10 12.65 1.10
N GLY A 288 8.23 13.14 0.21
CA GLY A 288 8.61 13.80 -1.04
C GLY A 288 8.13 15.25 -1.09
N ASP A 289 8.66 15.98 -2.06
CA ASP A 289 8.35 17.39 -2.26
C ASP A 289 7.19 17.49 -3.26
N PRO A 290 5.98 17.91 -2.82
CA PRO A 290 4.83 18.04 -3.71
C PRO A 290 5.04 19.03 -4.87
N GLN A 291 6.06 19.90 -4.81
CA GLN A 291 6.44 20.80 -5.91
C GLN A 291 7.20 20.10 -7.02
N LYS A 292 7.85 18.96 -6.72
CA LYS A 292 8.70 18.22 -7.66
C LYS A 292 8.06 16.90 -8.12
N LEU A 293 7.15 16.35 -7.33
CA LEU A 293 6.45 15.12 -7.68
C LEU A 293 5.43 15.37 -8.78
N ALA A 294 5.60 14.68 -9.92
CA ALA A 294 4.65 14.71 -11.02
C ALA A 294 3.32 14.04 -10.63
N ILE A 295 2.20 14.75 -10.78
CA ILE A 295 0.86 14.21 -10.43
C ILE A 295 0.54 12.95 -11.22
N ARG A 296 0.92 12.92 -12.50
CA ARG A 296 0.69 11.80 -13.40
C ARG A 296 1.42 10.54 -12.95
N ALA A 297 2.61 10.67 -12.36
CA ALA A 297 3.38 9.53 -11.86
C ALA A 297 2.96 9.14 -10.45
N ALA A 298 2.84 10.11 -9.54
CA ALA A 298 2.62 9.87 -8.11
C ALA A 298 1.18 9.47 -7.79
N LEU A 299 0.19 10.15 -8.38
CA LEU A 299 -1.24 9.98 -8.07
C LEU A 299 -2.04 9.64 -9.34
N LYS A 300 -1.58 8.62 -10.09
CA LYS A 300 -2.19 8.15 -11.36
C LYS A 300 -3.72 8.07 -11.34
N LYS A 301 -4.28 7.47 -10.29
CA LYS A 301 -5.75 7.29 -10.15
C LYS A 301 -6.48 8.62 -10.07
N ILE A 302 -5.90 9.59 -9.38
CA ILE A 302 -6.45 10.93 -9.21
C ILE A 302 -6.37 11.70 -10.52
N TYR A 303 -5.21 11.65 -11.17
CA TYR A 303 -5.02 12.23 -12.48
C TYR A 303 -6.04 11.68 -13.49
N ALA A 304 -6.28 10.36 -13.47
CA ALA A 304 -7.28 9.72 -14.32
C ALA A 304 -8.72 10.22 -14.09
N LEU A 305 -9.08 10.68 -12.89
CA LEU A 305 -10.41 11.23 -12.63
C LEU A 305 -10.64 12.56 -13.39
N GLU A 306 -9.62 13.41 -13.50
CA GLU A 306 -9.70 14.62 -14.34
C GLU A 306 -9.99 14.22 -15.80
N GLN A 307 -9.30 13.20 -16.30
CA GLN A 307 -9.39 12.74 -17.69
C GLN A 307 -10.71 12.04 -18.01
N LEU A 308 -11.31 11.32 -17.04
CA LEU A 308 -12.63 10.69 -17.19
C LEU A 308 -13.77 11.70 -17.17
N SER A 309 -13.52 12.90 -16.68
CA SER A 309 -14.53 13.93 -16.51
C SER A 309 -14.75 14.71 -17.80
N SER A 310 -16.01 14.95 -18.16
CA SER A 310 -16.35 15.75 -19.34
C SER A 310 -15.99 17.24 -19.19
N ASN A 311 -15.82 17.73 -17.96
CA ASN A 311 -15.49 19.12 -17.66
C ASN A 311 -14.19 19.28 -16.84
N GLY A 312 -13.42 18.20 -16.68
CA GLY A 312 -12.18 18.19 -15.88
C GLY A 312 -12.38 18.15 -14.36
N GLY A 313 -13.61 18.19 -13.84
CA GLY A 313 -13.85 18.06 -12.40
C GLY A 313 -13.61 16.62 -11.90
N PHE A 314 -13.00 16.45 -10.72
CA PHE A 314 -12.81 15.12 -10.11
C PHE A 314 -14.12 14.43 -9.74
N VAL A 315 -15.12 15.20 -9.30
CA VAL A 315 -16.39 14.63 -8.81
C VAL A 315 -17.14 13.92 -9.95
N PRO A 316 -17.35 14.53 -11.13
CA PRO A 316 -17.90 13.81 -12.28
C PRO A 316 -17.05 12.61 -12.71
N GLY A 317 -15.71 12.76 -12.74
CA GLY A 317 -14.82 11.65 -13.09
C GLY A 317 -14.91 10.47 -12.12
N ALA A 318 -15.06 10.72 -10.82
CA ALA A 318 -15.26 9.69 -9.81
C ALA A 318 -16.61 8.97 -9.99
N ALA A 319 -17.67 9.69 -10.35
CA ALA A 319 -18.97 9.08 -10.64
C ALA A 319 -18.87 8.09 -11.81
N VAL A 320 -18.17 8.47 -12.89
CA VAL A 320 -17.88 7.58 -14.04
C VAL A 320 -17.08 6.35 -13.58
N ARG A 321 -16.02 6.54 -12.78
CA ARG A 321 -15.20 5.41 -12.30
C ARG A 321 -15.96 4.44 -11.41
N ILE A 322 -16.87 4.94 -10.56
CA ILE A 322 -17.73 4.11 -9.70
C ILE A 322 -18.64 3.23 -10.56
N GLN A 323 -19.22 3.80 -11.61
CA GLN A 323 -20.05 3.04 -12.55
C GLN A 323 -19.24 1.95 -13.26
N GLN A 324 -18.08 2.29 -13.81
CA GLN A 324 -17.17 1.32 -14.42
C GLN A 324 -16.75 0.21 -13.44
N LYS A 325 -16.51 0.55 -12.17
CA LYS A 325 -16.13 -0.44 -11.15
C LYS A 325 -17.22 -1.46 -10.89
N LYS A 326 -18.48 -1.02 -10.81
CA LYS A 326 -19.62 -1.92 -10.63
C LYS A 326 -19.72 -2.90 -11.80
N GLU A 327 -19.54 -2.41 -13.02
CA GLU A 327 -19.54 -3.24 -14.23
C GLU A 327 -18.36 -4.24 -14.24
N GLU A 328 -17.15 -3.80 -13.83
CA GLU A 328 -15.97 -4.67 -13.65
C GLU A 328 -16.24 -5.77 -12.60
N GLU A 329 -16.83 -5.41 -11.45
CA GLU A 329 -17.13 -6.33 -10.34
C GLU A 329 -18.23 -7.34 -10.70
N GLU A 330 -19.18 -6.95 -11.54
CA GLU A 330 -20.23 -7.84 -12.03
C GLU A 330 -19.75 -8.81 -13.10
N SER A 331 -18.61 -8.52 -13.74
CA SER A 331 -18.07 -9.33 -14.84
C SER A 331 -17.76 -10.78 -14.41
N PRO A 332 -17.99 -11.78 -15.29
CA PRO A 332 -17.68 -13.18 -14.99
C PRO A 332 -16.20 -13.43 -14.69
N ALA A 333 -15.29 -12.67 -15.33
CA ALA A 333 -13.85 -12.80 -15.15
C ALA A 333 -13.42 -12.40 -13.73
N PHE A 334 -13.93 -11.28 -13.22
CA PHE A 334 -13.70 -10.87 -11.84
C PHE A 334 -14.19 -11.96 -10.89
N LYS A 335 -15.47 -12.36 -10.97
CA LYS A 335 -16.06 -13.37 -10.06
C LYS A 335 -15.33 -14.73 -10.07
N ALA A 336 -14.72 -15.13 -11.18
CA ALA A 336 -13.90 -16.34 -11.26
C ALA A 336 -12.57 -16.20 -10.51
N GLU A 337 -11.88 -15.06 -10.66
CA GLU A 337 -10.62 -14.76 -9.96
C GLU A 337 -10.81 -14.67 -8.43
N TRP A 338 -11.99 -14.22 -7.97
CA TRP A 338 -12.31 -14.07 -6.54
C TRP A 338 -12.68 -15.35 -5.80
N ARG A 339 -13.10 -16.41 -6.51
CA ARG A 339 -13.61 -17.63 -5.85
C ARG A 339 -12.51 -18.59 -5.37
N GLU A 340 -11.27 -18.39 -5.77
CA GLU A 340 -10.16 -19.23 -5.31
C GLU A 340 -9.43 -18.57 -4.12
N GLY A 341 -9.70 -19.05 -2.91
CA GLY A 341 -8.82 -18.88 -1.74
C GLY A 341 -8.94 -17.59 -0.93
N VAL A 342 -9.84 -16.64 -1.28
CA VAL A 342 -10.07 -15.42 -0.48
C VAL A 342 -11.53 -15.39 0.01
N GLU A 343 -11.76 -15.76 1.27
CA GLU A 343 -13.12 -15.91 1.83
C GLU A 343 -13.91 -14.59 1.92
N MET A 344 -13.24 -13.46 2.21
CA MET A 344 -13.88 -12.14 2.28
C MET A 344 -12.86 -11.00 2.09
N MET A 345 -13.27 -9.94 1.39
CA MET A 345 -12.51 -8.68 1.38
C MET A 345 -12.72 -7.89 2.67
N PRO A 346 -11.64 -7.39 3.28
CA PRO A 346 -11.76 -6.37 4.32
C PRO A 346 -12.55 -5.15 3.82
N PRO A 347 -13.29 -4.46 4.71
CA PRO A 347 -13.93 -3.19 4.38
C PRO A 347 -12.94 -2.20 3.75
N GLY A 348 -13.41 -1.39 2.81
CA GLY A 348 -12.58 -0.37 2.17
C GLY A 348 -11.95 0.58 3.20
N GLY A 349 -10.66 0.88 3.03
CA GLY A 349 -9.89 1.71 3.97
C GLY A 349 -9.29 0.97 5.16
N SER A 350 -9.57 -0.33 5.31
CA SER A 350 -8.85 -1.20 6.26
C SER A 350 -7.39 -1.29 5.86
N LEU A 351 -6.49 -1.21 6.83
CA LEU A 351 -5.06 -1.41 6.64
C LEU A 351 -4.65 -2.73 7.29
N GLY A 352 -3.79 -3.48 6.62
CA GLY A 352 -3.32 -4.79 7.04
C GLY A 352 -1.90 -4.75 7.57
N SER A 353 -1.63 -5.68 8.49
CA SER A 353 -0.31 -6.11 8.90
C SER A 353 -0.38 -7.58 9.31
N PHE A 354 0.68 -8.14 9.89
CA PHE A 354 0.70 -9.51 10.40
C PHE A 354 1.04 -9.54 11.89
N LYS A 355 0.61 -10.60 12.59
CA LYS A 355 0.86 -10.80 14.03
C LYS A 355 2.35 -10.67 14.39
N HIS A 356 3.22 -11.17 13.52
CA HIS A 356 4.67 -11.14 13.72
C HIS A 356 5.39 -10.06 12.88
N GLY A 357 4.64 -9.08 12.38
CA GLY A 357 5.15 -7.97 11.57
C GLY A 357 5.21 -8.28 10.08
N LEU A 358 5.41 -7.25 9.26
CA LEU A 358 5.37 -7.38 7.81
C LEU A 358 6.50 -8.25 7.23
N VAL A 359 7.60 -8.43 7.95
CA VAL A 359 8.69 -9.32 7.54
C VAL A 359 8.22 -10.77 7.36
N GLN A 360 7.15 -11.17 8.05
CA GLN A 360 6.58 -12.52 7.99
C GLN A 360 6.26 -12.97 6.55
N MET A 361 5.85 -12.05 5.67
CA MET A 361 5.60 -12.38 4.26
C MET A 361 6.87 -12.84 3.53
N ALA A 362 8.00 -12.19 3.79
CA ALA A 362 9.27 -12.54 3.18
C ALA A 362 9.86 -13.82 3.78
N GLU A 363 9.77 -13.99 5.10
CA GLU A 363 10.22 -15.21 5.79
C GLU A 363 9.40 -16.44 5.36
N ALA A 364 8.08 -16.30 5.23
CA ALA A 364 7.22 -17.35 4.71
C ALA A 364 7.56 -17.71 3.25
N THR A 365 7.92 -16.70 2.44
CA THR A 365 8.38 -16.93 1.06
C THR A 365 9.71 -17.68 1.02
N GLU A 366 10.67 -17.31 1.87
CA GLU A 366 11.94 -18.02 2.01
C GLU A 366 11.70 -19.48 2.39
N LYS A 367 10.85 -19.73 3.39
CA LYS A 367 10.48 -21.08 3.82
C LYS A 367 9.83 -21.90 2.70
N ALA A 368 8.94 -21.27 1.92
CA ALA A 368 8.27 -21.94 0.80
C ALA A 368 9.23 -22.30 -0.35
N LEU A 369 10.23 -21.46 -0.62
CA LEU A 369 11.24 -21.66 -1.67
C LEU A 369 12.35 -22.64 -1.24
N ASN A 370 12.74 -22.61 0.05
CA ASN A 370 13.80 -23.44 0.62
C ASN A 370 13.23 -24.62 1.41
N LYS A 371 12.43 -25.47 0.75
CA LYS A 371 11.85 -26.67 1.39
C LYS A 371 12.94 -27.59 1.93
N GLU A 372 12.74 -28.17 3.12
CA GLU A 372 13.74 -28.98 3.85
C GLU A 372 14.34 -30.13 3.01
N ASP A 373 13.54 -30.75 2.13
CA ASP A 373 13.98 -31.85 1.27
C ASP A 373 14.81 -31.39 0.04
N SER A 374 14.96 -30.07 -0.16
CA SER A 374 15.70 -29.52 -1.30
C SER A 374 17.20 -29.52 -1.00
N GLN A 375 17.96 -30.24 -1.80
CA GLN A 375 19.43 -30.29 -1.71
C GLN A 375 20.11 -28.92 -1.85
N GLN A 376 19.42 -27.94 -2.43
CA GLN A 376 19.92 -26.59 -2.61
C GLN A 376 18.85 -25.54 -2.31
N LYS A 377 19.30 -24.44 -1.70
CA LYS A 377 18.46 -23.27 -1.42
C LYS A 377 18.18 -22.50 -2.71
N ARG A 378 16.91 -22.23 -3.00
CA ARG A 378 16.44 -21.38 -4.11
C ARG A 378 16.54 -19.91 -3.75
N LEU A 379 16.21 -19.54 -2.51
CA LEU A 379 16.45 -18.21 -1.99
C LEU A 379 17.76 -18.21 -1.20
N ARG A 380 18.75 -17.43 -1.65
CA ARG A 380 20.11 -17.38 -1.10
C ARG A 380 20.43 -15.99 -0.58
N THR A 381 20.54 -15.85 0.75
CA THR A 381 20.99 -14.63 1.42
C THR A 381 22.52 -14.52 1.40
N SER A 382 23.05 -13.32 1.62
CA SER A 382 24.48 -13.00 1.53
C SER A 382 25.10 -13.26 0.15
N TRP A 383 24.28 -13.27 -0.91
CA TRP A 383 24.69 -13.36 -2.31
C TRP A 383 24.63 -11.98 -2.94
N LYS A 384 25.75 -11.25 -2.88
CA LYS A 384 25.85 -9.88 -3.37
C LYS A 384 26.26 -9.88 -4.84
N LEU A 385 25.37 -9.40 -5.71
CA LEU A 385 25.68 -9.22 -7.13
C LEU A 385 26.89 -8.28 -7.30
N THR A 386 27.86 -8.70 -8.10
CA THR A 386 29.08 -7.96 -8.43
C THR A 386 29.23 -7.67 -9.91
N ASP A 387 28.64 -8.49 -10.78
CA ASP A 387 28.68 -8.25 -12.23
C ASP A 387 27.49 -8.91 -12.94
N ILE A 388 27.08 -8.36 -14.08
CA ILE A 388 26.15 -9.01 -15.00
C ILE A 388 26.69 -8.85 -16.42
N LYS A 389 26.75 -9.97 -17.15
CA LYS A 389 27.09 -10.01 -18.58
C LYS A 389 25.99 -10.68 -19.37
N LYS A 390 25.88 -10.30 -20.64
CA LYS A 390 25.09 -11.04 -21.63
C LYS A 390 26.03 -11.95 -22.42
N GLU A 391 25.76 -13.25 -22.41
CA GLU A 391 26.52 -14.27 -23.14
C GLU A 391 25.61 -14.93 -24.18
N GLY A 392 25.70 -14.46 -25.43
CA GLY A 392 24.76 -14.86 -26.48
C GLY A 392 23.33 -14.46 -26.11
N ASP A 393 22.44 -15.44 -25.98
CA ASP A 393 21.04 -15.26 -25.59
C ASP A 393 20.78 -15.41 -24.08
N LYS A 394 21.82 -15.70 -23.28
CA LYS A 394 21.73 -15.89 -21.84
C LYS A 394 22.34 -14.74 -21.06
N TYR A 395 22.04 -14.71 -19.76
CA TYR A 395 22.64 -13.80 -18.80
C TYR A 395 23.56 -14.58 -17.86
N LEU A 396 24.71 -14.00 -17.54
CA LEU A 396 25.62 -14.49 -16.52
C LEU A 396 25.69 -13.45 -15.41
N ALA A 397 25.19 -13.79 -14.22
CA ALA A 397 25.25 -12.94 -13.04
C ALA A 397 26.30 -13.49 -12.06
N VAL A 398 27.24 -12.65 -11.65
CA VAL A 398 28.32 -13.02 -10.71
C VAL A 398 28.03 -12.46 -9.34
N PHE A 399 28.23 -13.27 -8.31
CA PHE A 399 27.95 -12.96 -6.92
C PHE A 399 29.18 -13.17 -6.06
N ASP A 400 29.38 -12.25 -5.12
CA ASP A 400 30.20 -12.47 -3.93
C ASP A 400 29.33 -13.18 -2.87
N THR A 401 29.83 -14.30 -2.34
CA THR A 401 29.10 -15.20 -1.44
C THR A 401 30.00 -15.66 -0.28
N PRO A 402 29.45 -16.18 0.83
CA PRO A 402 30.25 -16.70 1.94
C PRO A 402 31.25 -17.80 1.53
N GLU A 403 30.94 -18.55 0.48
CA GLU A 403 31.77 -19.64 -0.06
C GLU A 403 32.69 -19.19 -1.21
N GLY A 404 32.87 -17.88 -1.37
CA GLY A 404 33.64 -17.24 -2.45
C GLY A 404 32.79 -16.89 -3.67
N ALA A 405 33.42 -16.42 -4.75
CA ALA A 405 32.69 -16.03 -5.95
C ALA A 405 31.89 -17.21 -6.54
N ARG A 406 30.66 -16.93 -6.96
CA ARG A 406 29.77 -17.87 -7.66
C ARG A 406 29.09 -17.15 -8.82
N ALA A 407 28.75 -17.88 -9.87
CA ALA A 407 28.02 -17.33 -11.01
C ALA A 407 26.75 -18.14 -11.29
N LEU A 408 25.70 -17.45 -11.69
CA LEU A 408 24.44 -18.05 -12.15
C LEU A 408 24.27 -17.70 -13.62
N ARG A 409 24.10 -18.71 -14.47
CA ARG A 409 23.77 -18.52 -15.88
C ARG A 409 22.29 -18.84 -16.09
N SER A 410 21.57 -17.93 -16.74
CA SER A 410 20.12 -18.06 -16.90
C SER A 410 19.59 -17.50 -18.22
N ASP A 411 18.40 -17.98 -18.59
CA ASP A 411 17.68 -17.50 -19.78
C ASP A 411 16.96 -16.16 -19.47
N ALA A 412 16.53 -15.97 -18.22
CA ALA A 412 15.94 -14.73 -17.74
C ALA A 412 16.64 -14.20 -16.48
N LEU A 413 16.75 -12.87 -16.40
CA LEU A 413 17.29 -12.15 -15.24
C LEU A 413 16.35 -11.00 -14.85
N ALA A 414 15.87 -11.00 -13.61
CA ALA A 414 15.06 -9.94 -13.04
C ALA A 414 15.84 -9.23 -11.92
N VAL A 415 16.11 -7.93 -12.10
CA VAL A 415 16.77 -7.10 -11.08
C VAL A 415 15.72 -6.30 -10.32
N THR A 416 15.48 -6.65 -9.07
CA THR A 416 14.50 -5.99 -8.18
C THR A 416 15.15 -5.12 -7.11
N ALA A 417 16.47 -4.97 -7.16
CA ALA A 417 17.23 -4.07 -6.30
C ALA A 417 16.90 -2.59 -6.58
N PRO A 418 17.11 -1.69 -5.60
CA PRO A 418 16.95 -0.24 -5.81
C PRO A 418 17.76 0.28 -6.99
N SER A 419 17.27 1.31 -7.70
CA SER A 419 17.88 1.74 -8.96
C SER A 419 19.35 2.14 -8.78
N HIS A 420 19.68 2.90 -7.72
CA HIS A 420 21.05 3.31 -7.41
C HIS A 420 22.00 2.13 -7.13
N ARG A 421 21.48 0.97 -6.72
CA ARG A 421 22.25 -0.27 -6.55
C ARG A 421 22.35 -1.08 -7.84
N ALA A 422 21.31 -1.06 -8.67
CA ALA A 422 21.26 -1.80 -9.93
C ALA A 422 22.06 -1.13 -11.05
N THR A 423 22.11 0.21 -11.07
CA THR A 423 22.73 1.01 -12.12
C THR A 423 24.13 0.55 -12.54
N PRO A 424 25.10 0.27 -11.63
CA PRO A 424 26.44 -0.13 -12.04
C PRO A 424 26.45 -1.39 -12.92
N PHE A 425 25.54 -2.33 -12.67
CA PHE A 425 25.48 -3.61 -13.38
C PHE A 425 24.72 -3.52 -14.70
N LEU A 426 23.84 -2.52 -14.86
CA LEU A 426 23.07 -2.32 -16.09
C LEU A 426 23.85 -1.62 -17.20
N GLN A 427 24.96 -0.94 -16.88
CA GLN A 427 25.75 -0.21 -17.89
C GLN A 427 26.22 -1.12 -19.04
N ASN A 428 26.49 -2.40 -18.75
CA ASN A 428 26.99 -3.37 -19.73
C ASN A 428 25.89 -4.04 -20.56
N ILE A 429 24.61 -3.85 -20.21
CA ILE A 429 23.48 -4.58 -20.82
C ILE A 429 22.44 -3.63 -21.40
N ALA A 430 22.15 -2.55 -20.69
CA ALA A 430 21.16 -1.54 -21.03
C ALA A 430 21.65 -0.15 -20.56
N PRO A 431 22.68 0.42 -21.24
CA PRO A 431 23.32 1.67 -20.81
C PRO A 431 22.34 2.84 -20.71
N GLU A 432 21.40 2.97 -21.66
CA GLU A 432 20.37 4.01 -21.63
C GLU A 432 19.47 3.91 -20.40
N ALA A 433 19.07 2.69 -20.03
CA ALA A 433 18.28 2.47 -18.81
C ALA A 433 19.09 2.80 -17.55
N GLY A 434 20.39 2.46 -17.54
CA GLY A 434 21.32 2.84 -16.47
C GLY A 434 21.39 4.36 -16.26
N GLU A 435 21.50 5.14 -17.34
CA GLU A 435 21.52 6.61 -17.25
C GLU A 435 20.20 7.21 -16.76
N LEU A 436 19.07 6.64 -17.15
CA LEU A 436 17.76 7.05 -16.64
C LEU A 436 17.60 6.69 -15.15
N MET A 437 18.06 5.51 -14.73
CA MET A 437 17.99 5.06 -13.34
C MET A 437 18.80 5.93 -12.37
N LYS A 438 19.91 6.52 -12.82
CA LYS A 438 20.71 7.50 -12.04
C LYS A 438 19.92 8.76 -11.67
N LYS A 439 18.92 9.13 -12.47
CA LYS A 439 18.10 10.32 -12.25
C LYS A 439 17.02 10.13 -11.20
N ILE A 440 16.79 8.89 -10.75
CA ILE A 440 15.78 8.56 -9.73
C ILE A 440 16.33 8.96 -8.36
N TYR A 441 15.78 10.03 -7.80
CA TYR A 441 16.10 10.48 -6.45
C TYR A 441 15.37 9.66 -5.39
N TYR A 442 16.09 9.26 -4.34
CA TYR A 442 15.54 8.58 -3.17
C TYR A 442 15.63 9.52 -1.96
N PRO A 443 14.49 9.94 -1.38
CA PRO A 443 14.51 10.76 -0.19
C PRO A 443 14.97 9.91 1.03
N PRO A 444 15.98 10.37 1.81
CA PRO A 444 16.41 9.68 3.01
C PRO A 444 15.34 9.83 4.10
N VAL A 445 14.97 8.72 4.75
CA VAL A 445 13.98 8.72 5.84
C VAL A 445 14.52 7.85 6.97
N ALA A 446 14.44 8.35 8.20
CA ALA A 446 14.68 7.60 9.41
C ALA A 446 13.34 7.30 10.11
N SER A 447 13.18 6.05 10.54
CA SER A 447 12.10 5.61 11.41
C SER A 447 12.59 5.57 12.86
N VAL A 448 11.85 6.16 13.78
CA VAL A 448 12.16 6.21 15.21
C VAL A 448 10.96 5.68 15.97
N THR A 449 11.13 4.55 16.66
CA THR A 449 10.07 3.97 17.49
C THR A 449 10.27 4.41 18.93
N LEU A 450 9.19 4.90 19.55
CA LEU A 450 9.14 5.32 20.94
C LEU A 450 8.03 4.56 21.65
N ALA A 451 8.31 4.03 22.83
CA ALA A 451 7.31 3.42 23.70
C ALA A 451 7.19 4.24 24.99
N TYR A 452 5.97 4.56 25.37
CA TYR A 452 5.67 5.28 26.60
C TYR A 452 4.74 4.44 27.47
N PRO A 453 4.97 4.37 28.80
CA PRO A 453 3.96 3.87 29.71
C PRO A 453 2.68 4.68 29.53
N ARG A 454 1.52 4.01 29.54
CA ARG A 454 0.22 4.65 29.36
C ARG A 454 -0.02 5.76 30.38
N SER A 455 0.47 5.57 31.60
CA SER A 455 0.44 6.56 32.69
C SER A 455 1.20 7.86 32.40
N ALA A 456 2.11 7.87 31.42
CA ALA A 456 2.83 9.07 31.01
C ALA A 456 2.04 9.91 29.98
N LEU A 457 0.94 9.39 29.42
CA LEU A 457 0.12 10.12 28.46
C LEU A 457 -0.90 11.02 29.17
N ARG A 458 -1.04 12.25 28.66
CA ARG A 458 -2.03 13.20 29.18
C ARG A 458 -3.41 12.84 28.66
N GLU A 459 -4.41 12.85 29.54
CA GLU A 459 -5.81 12.55 29.21
C GLU A 459 -6.41 13.52 28.20
N GLU A 460 -5.89 14.74 28.13
CA GLU A 460 -6.36 15.80 27.22
C GLU A 460 -5.93 15.62 25.75
N LEU A 461 -5.11 14.61 25.43
CA LEU A 461 -4.64 14.39 24.07
C LEU A 461 -5.80 13.98 23.14
N PRO A 462 -5.93 14.60 21.94
CA PRO A 462 -6.91 14.17 20.96
C PRO A 462 -6.72 12.69 20.62
N GLY A 463 -7.73 11.86 20.86
CA GLY A 463 -7.67 10.41 20.68
C GLY A 463 -7.51 9.61 21.98
N VAL A 464 -7.14 10.23 23.12
CA VAL A 464 -7.25 9.57 24.44
C VAL A 464 -8.69 9.68 24.89
N LYS A 465 -9.55 8.74 24.46
CA LYS A 465 -10.90 8.61 25.04
C LYS A 465 -10.83 7.85 26.36
N GLU A 466 -11.91 7.91 27.15
CA GLU A 466 -12.20 7.33 28.50
C GLU A 466 -11.48 6.02 28.92
N THR A 467 -10.95 5.26 27.96
CA THR A 467 -10.10 4.07 28.13
C THR A 467 -8.62 4.32 28.50
N GLY A 468 -8.13 5.57 28.42
CA GLY A 468 -6.72 5.91 28.64
C GLY A 468 -5.77 5.49 27.51
N ARG A 469 -6.30 4.99 26.39
CA ARG A 469 -5.54 4.56 25.21
C ARG A 469 -5.58 5.59 24.09
N LEU A 470 -4.53 5.64 23.29
CA LEU A 470 -4.56 6.38 22.02
C LEU A 470 -5.54 5.70 21.05
N GLN A 471 -6.49 6.47 20.53
CA GLN A 471 -7.45 6.05 19.50
C GLN A 471 -7.25 6.89 18.25
N GLY A 472 -6.48 6.36 17.31
CA GLY A 472 -6.24 6.99 16.03
C GLY A 472 -5.22 6.24 15.21
N PHE A 473 -5.22 6.50 13.91
CA PHE A 473 -4.19 5.96 13.03
C PHE A 473 -2.81 6.55 13.35
N GLY A 474 -2.81 7.83 13.72
CA GLY A 474 -1.62 8.65 13.81
C GLY A 474 -1.88 10.04 13.25
N HIS A 475 -0.80 10.79 13.11
CA HIS A 475 -0.86 12.15 12.62
C HIS A 475 0.24 12.48 11.60
N LEU A 476 -0.09 13.37 10.67
CA LEU A 476 0.87 13.96 9.73
C LEU A 476 1.13 15.42 10.06
N ILE A 477 2.34 15.88 9.75
CA ILE A 477 2.82 17.21 10.14
C ILE A 477 3.19 17.98 8.86
N PRO A 478 2.29 18.84 8.34
CA PRO A 478 2.58 19.68 7.19
C PRO A 478 3.76 20.60 7.44
N ARG A 479 4.53 20.87 6.38
CA ARG A 479 5.78 21.66 6.52
C ARG A 479 5.53 23.08 6.99
N LYS A 480 4.42 23.69 6.55
CA LYS A 480 4.03 25.03 7.01
C LYS A 480 3.71 25.09 8.50
N SER A 481 3.11 24.04 9.07
CA SER A 481 2.86 24.00 10.52
C SER A 481 4.14 23.68 11.28
N ALA A 482 4.93 22.72 10.81
CA ALA A 482 6.22 22.36 11.38
C ALA A 482 7.15 23.58 11.55
N ALA A 483 7.22 24.45 10.54
CA ALA A 483 8.06 25.65 10.58
C ALA A 483 7.70 26.63 11.72
N LYS A 484 6.43 26.69 12.12
CA LYS A 484 5.98 27.55 13.23
C LYS A 484 6.18 26.90 14.60
N SER A 485 5.85 25.61 14.70
CA SER A 485 5.88 24.86 15.96
C SER A 485 7.26 24.29 16.32
N GLY A 486 8.25 24.38 15.41
CA GLY A 486 9.58 23.80 15.59
C GLY A 486 9.65 22.27 15.47
N VAL A 487 8.53 21.61 15.13
CA VAL A 487 8.46 20.15 15.00
C VAL A 487 9.13 19.70 13.71
N ARG A 488 9.99 18.68 13.78
CA ARG A 488 10.82 18.22 12.66
C ARG A 488 10.38 16.89 12.05
N THR A 489 9.57 16.10 12.74
CA THR A 489 9.03 14.83 12.24
C THR A 489 8.09 15.07 11.05
N LEU A 490 8.02 14.10 10.13
CA LEU A 490 7.07 14.07 9.00
C LEU A 490 5.65 13.70 9.48
N GLY A 491 5.60 12.78 10.43
CA GLY A 491 4.38 12.25 11.01
C GLY A 491 4.70 11.11 11.97
N THR A 492 3.67 10.66 12.67
CA THR A 492 3.76 9.60 13.66
C THR A 492 2.61 8.64 13.46
N ILE A 493 2.91 7.36 13.32
CA ILE A 493 1.93 6.28 13.37
C ILE A 493 1.74 5.85 14.83
N TRP A 494 0.49 5.62 15.24
CA TRP A 494 0.17 5.13 16.58
C TRP A 494 0.08 3.60 16.52
N SER A 495 1.24 2.95 16.47
CA SER A 495 1.39 1.53 16.16
C SER A 495 0.55 0.62 17.07
N SER A 496 0.56 0.86 18.38
CA SER A 496 -0.24 0.12 19.38
C SER A 496 -1.74 0.39 19.25
N SER A 497 -2.15 1.55 18.75
CA SER A 497 -3.56 1.85 18.44
C SER A 497 -4.03 1.09 17.19
N LEU A 498 -3.15 0.88 16.21
CA LEU A 498 -3.52 0.25 14.93
C LEU A 498 -3.63 -1.26 15.02
N PHE A 499 -2.66 -1.91 15.68
CA PHE A 499 -2.59 -3.35 15.72
C PHE A 499 -2.35 -3.85 17.14
N PRO A 500 -3.07 -4.90 17.58
CA PRO A 500 -2.67 -5.66 18.76
C PRO A 500 -1.27 -6.25 18.59
N TYR A 501 -0.67 -6.71 19.69
CA TYR A 501 0.62 -7.41 19.73
C TYR A 501 1.84 -6.57 19.35
N ARG A 502 1.71 -5.24 19.31
CA ARG A 502 2.82 -4.30 19.03
C ARG A 502 3.58 -3.88 20.27
N SER A 503 2.92 -3.85 21.41
CA SER A 503 3.49 -3.48 22.70
C SER A 503 2.75 -4.22 23.83
N PRO A 504 3.35 -4.31 25.03
CA PRO A 504 2.62 -4.65 26.24
C PRO A 504 1.40 -3.74 26.45
N ASP A 505 0.39 -4.25 27.16
CA ASP A 505 -0.89 -3.56 27.32
C ASP A 505 -0.75 -2.21 28.04
N ASP A 506 0.19 -2.08 28.98
CA ASP A 506 0.43 -0.85 29.74
C ASP A 506 1.30 0.18 29.00
N TYR A 507 1.65 -0.08 27.74
CA TYR A 507 2.44 0.83 26.90
C TYR A 507 1.68 1.28 25.65
N GLU A 508 2.03 2.48 25.18
CA GLU A 508 1.66 2.98 23.87
C GLU A 508 2.92 3.16 23.03
N MET A 509 2.89 2.67 21.80
CA MET A 509 4.03 2.67 20.88
C MET A 509 3.76 3.54 19.67
N LEU A 510 4.69 4.45 19.43
CA LEU A 510 4.64 5.49 18.41
C LEU A 510 5.79 5.30 17.43
N LEU A 511 5.48 5.28 16.14
CA LEU A 511 6.47 5.20 15.06
C LEU A 511 6.56 6.55 14.34
N CYS A 512 7.62 7.29 14.65
CA CYS A 512 7.89 8.62 14.10
C CYS A 512 8.76 8.51 12.85
N TYR A 513 8.46 9.31 11.83
CA TYR A 513 9.32 9.43 10.64
C TYR A 513 10.00 10.79 10.60
N ILE A 514 11.29 10.82 10.27
CA ILE A 514 12.12 12.03 10.17
C ILE A 514 12.86 12.01 8.84
N GLY A 515 13.06 13.18 8.23
CA GLY A 515 13.77 13.32 6.96
C GLY A 515 12.82 13.63 5.80
N GLY A 516 12.93 12.87 4.72
CA GLY A 516 12.28 13.17 3.46
C GLY A 516 13.00 14.27 2.68
N SER A 517 12.50 14.59 1.49
CA SER A 517 13.13 15.57 0.59
C SER A 517 13.06 17.02 1.08
N VAL A 518 12.28 17.28 2.13
CA VAL A 518 11.95 18.62 2.63
C VAL A 518 12.37 18.86 4.09
N CYS A 519 12.86 17.85 4.81
CA CYS A 519 13.42 18.02 6.15
C CYS A 519 14.91 17.67 6.15
N VAL A 520 15.75 18.71 6.15
CA VAL A 520 17.22 18.62 6.00
C VAL A 520 17.93 18.07 7.25
N CYS A 521 17.19 17.67 8.29
CA CYS A 521 17.79 17.18 9.54
C CYS A 521 18.36 15.76 9.47
N VAL A 522 18.03 14.99 8.42
CA VAL A 522 18.59 13.64 8.17
C VAL A 522 19.60 13.71 7.02
N CYS A 523 20.53 14.66 7.09
CA CYS A 523 21.82 14.51 6.43
C CYS A 523 22.70 13.74 7.40
N VAL A 524 22.67 12.41 7.31
CA VAL A 524 23.67 11.56 7.99
C VAL A 524 25.00 11.75 7.25
N CYS A 525 26.05 12.02 8.02
CA CYS A 525 27.42 12.28 7.62
C CYS A 525 27.98 11.28 6.59
#